data_AF-A0A8S2U785-F1
#
_entry.id   AF-A0A8S2U785-F1
#
_cell.length_a   1.000
_cell.length_b   1.000
_cell.length_c   1.000
_cell.angle_alpha   90.00
_cell.angle_beta   90.00
_cell.angle_gamma   90.00
#
_symmetry.space_group_name_H-M   'P 1'
#
loop_
_entity.id
_entity.type
_entity.pdbx_description
1 polymer ?
#
loop_
_entity_poly.entity_id
_entity_poly.type
_entity_poly.pdbx_seq_one_letter_code
_entity_poly.pdbx_strand_id
1 'polypeptide(L)' 'KPLLVADDYTFKLNKTTSTKYWICTINYCAAKVHTDSNNGLMKSVGNHSHLPEKEKLAVREVREKITFFKKFSHP' A
#
# COMPACT_ATOMS: atom_id res chain seq x y z
N LYS A 1 -4.17 6.11 -7.82
CA LYS A 1 -2.75 5.65 -7.85
C LYS A 1 -2.66 4.38 -7.00
N PRO A 2 -1.92 3.35 -7.43
CA PRO A 2 -1.79 2.11 -6.66
C PRO A 2 -1.09 2.38 -5.32
N LEU A 3 -1.60 1.74 -4.27
CA LEU A 3 -1.06 1.82 -2.92
C LEU A 3 -0.82 0.39 -2.42
N LEU A 4 0.37 0.15 -1.89
CA LEU A 4 0.74 -1.10 -1.26
C LEU A 4 0.37 -1.05 0.23
N VAL A 5 -0.20 -2.13 0.75
CA VAL A 5 -0.42 -2.33 2.19
C VAL A 5 0.54 -3.41 2.65
N ALA A 6 1.38 -3.11 3.63
CA ALA A 6 2.29 -4.07 4.25
C ALA A 6 2.44 -3.72 5.72
N ASP A 7 2.34 -4.72 6.60
CA ASP A 7 2.53 -4.57 8.04
C ASP A 7 1.65 -3.49 8.70
N ASP A 8 0.36 -3.42 8.35
CA ASP A 8 -0.57 -2.35 8.80
C ASP A 8 -0.18 -0.91 8.38
N TYR A 9 0.77 -0.75 7.45
CA TYR A 9 1.17 0.54 6.89
C TYR A 9 0.86 0.66 5.40
N THR A 10 0.61 1.89 4.95
CA THR A 10 0.38 2.19 3.53
C THR A 10 1.61 2.81 2.89
N PHE A 11 1.91 2.35 1.68
CA PHE A 11 3.01 2.83 0.86
C PHE A 11 2.51 3.29 -0.51
N LYS A 12 3.06 4.39 -0.99
CA LYS A 12 2.85 4.91 -2.34
C LYS A 12 4.03 4.54 -3.24
N LEU A 13 3.73 4.22 -4.49
CA LEU A 13 4.76 3.95 -5.49
C LEU A 13 5.56 5.23 -5.73
N ASN A 14 6.88 5.15 -5.52
CA ASN A 14 7.80 6.25 -5.73
C ASN A 14 8.47 6.16 -7.10
N LYS A 15 8.99 4.97 -7.44
CA LYS A 15 9.63 4.72 -8.74
C LYS A 15 9.51 3.25 -9.13
N THR A 16 9.55 2.99 -10.43
CA THR A 16 9.56 1.64 -11.00
C THR A 16 10.77 1.50 -11.89
N THR A 17 11.59 0.48 -11.62
CA THR A 17 12.68 0.04 -12.50
C THR A 17 12.48 -1.46 -12.78
N SER A 18 13.52 -2.29 -12.66
CA SER A 18 13.39 -3.75 -12.50
C SER A 18 12.69 -4.14 -11.18
N THR A 19 12.67 -3.23 -10.21
CA THR A 19 12.00 -3.38 -8.90
C THR A 19 11.08 -2.18 -8.68
N LYS A 20 9.95 -2.38 -8.03
CA LYS A 20 9.03 -1.30 -7.63
C LYS A 20 9.45 -0.82 -6.25
N TYR A 21 9.67 0.49 -6.13
CA TYR A 21 10.08 1.15 -4.89
C TYR A 21 8.89 1.91 -4.33
N TRP A 22 8.53 1.53 -3.12
CA TRP A 22 7.41 2.08 -2.37
C TRP A 22 7.93 2.84 -1.16
N ILE A 23 7.33 4.00 -0.89
CA ILE A 23 7.65 4.83 0.28
C ILE A 23 6.40 5.00 1.12
N CYS A 24 6.55 5.13 2.43
CA CYS A 24 5.39 5.36 3.30
C CYS A 24 4.59 6.59 2.84
N THR A 25 3.26 6.53 2.99
CA THR A 25 2.37 7.65 2.65
C THR A 25 2.53 8.84 3.58
N ILE A 26 2.94 8.61 4.83
CA ILE A 26 3.17 9.65 5.83
C ILE A 26 4.44 10.43 5.52
N ASN A 27 4.33 11.76 5.52
CA ASN A 27 5.45 12.65 5.31
C ASN A 27 6.49 12.48 6.43
N TYR A 28 7.78 12.61 6.08
CA TYR A 28 8.90 12.44 7.00
C TYR A 28 9.07 11.03 7.60
N CYS A 29 8.30 10.03 7.11
CA CYS A 29 8.54 8.64 7.45
C CYS A 29 9.62 8.05 6.53
N ALA A 30 10.65 7.45 7.13
CA ALA A 30 11.78 6.88 6.40
C ALA A 30 11.53 5.46 5.89
N ALA A 31 10.39 4.86 6.23
CA ALA A 31 10.05 3.50 5.87
C ALA A 31 9.81 3.33 4.36
N LYS A 32 10.40 2.27 3.80
CA LYS A 32 10.39 1.94 2.38
C LYS A 32 10.18 0.45 2.18
N VAL A 33 9.50 0.09 1.11
CA VAL A 33 9.27 -1.29 0.71
C VAL A 33 9.63 -1.46 -0.75
N HIS A 34 10.30 -2.56 -1.09
CA HIS A 34 10.63 -2.92 -2.45
C HIS A 34 9.87 -4.20 -2.81
N THR A 35 9.24 -4.21 -3.99
CA THR A 35 8.58 -5.40 -4.53
C THR A 35 9.09 -5.71 -5.92
N ASP A 36 9.04 -6.98 -6.33
CA ASP A 36 9.38 -7.35 -7.71
C ASP A 36 8.27 -6.93 -8.69
N SER A 37 8.46 -7.27 -9.97
CA SER A 37 7.51 -6.97 -11.05
C SER A 37 6.13 -7.60 -10.82
N ASN A 38 6.07 -8.75 -10.16
CA ASN A 38 4.87 -9.51 -9.79
C ASN A 38 4.29 -9.12 -8.42
N ASN A 39 4.76 -8.02 -7.83
CA ASN A 39 4.31 -7.51 -6.52
C ASN A 39 4.65 -8.39 -5.31
N GLY A 40 5.57 -9.35 -5.44
CA GLY A 40 6.11 -10.07 -4.30
C GLY A 40 6.98 -9.16 -3.44
N LEU A 41 6.84 -9.26 -2.13
CA LEU A 41 7.64 -8.50 -1.17
C LEU A 41 9.10 -8.95 -1.26
N MET A 42 10.00 -8.05 -1.63
CA MET A 42 11.44 -8.35 -1.67
C MET A 42 12.15 -7.84 -0.42
N LYS A 43 11.86 -6.61 -0.01
CA LYS A 43 12.56 -5.97 1.11
C LYS A 43 11.70 -4.89 1.78
N SER A 44 11.78 -4.81 3.10
CA SER A 44 11.34 -3.67 3.90
C SER A 44 12.57 -2.99 4.53
N VAL A 45 12.60 -1.66 4.55
CA VAL A 45 13.73 -0.86 5.04
C VAL A 45 13.22 0.32 5.85
N GLY A 46 13.84 0.57 7.00
CA GLY A 46 13.55 1.71 7.85
C GLY A 46 12.41 1.46 8.84
N ASN A 47 12.43 2.22 9.93
CA ASN A 47 11.39 2.16 10.95
C ASN A 47 10.33 3.24 10.70
N HIS A 48 9.10 2.93 11.09
CA HIS A 48 8.03 3.92 11.12
C HIS A 48 8.21 4.83 12.33
N SER A 49 8.19 6.15 12.09
CA SER A 49 8.19 7.19 13.13
C SER A 49 6.77 7.55 13.59
N HIS A 50 5.77 6.77 13.19
CA HIS A 50 4.37 7.00 13.46
C HIS A 50 3.63 5.69 13.70
N LEU A 51 2.47 5.77 14.33
CA LEU A 51 1.60 4.63 14.55
C LEU A 51 0.93 4.19 13.22
N PRO A 52 0.55 2.91 13.11
CA PRO A 52 -0.24 2.41 11.98
C PRO A 52 -1.61 3.09 11.91
N GLU A 53 -2.08 3.42 10.71
CA GLU A 53 -3.38 4.07 10.48
C GLU A 53 -4.49 3.03 10.23
N LYS A 54 -4.70 2.12 11.18
CA LYS A 54 -5.57 0.93 11.04
C LYS A 54 -7.00 1.26 10.61
N GLU A 55 -7.58 2.34 11.13
CA GLU A 55 -8.93 2.77 10.75
C GLU A 55 -9.02 3.17 9.26
N LYS A 56 -8.00 3.87 8.74
CA LYS A 56 -7.96 4.27 7.33
C LYS A 56 -7.80 3.06 6.40
N LEU A 57 -7.06 2.05 6.84
CA LEU A 57 -6.95 0.77 6.13
C LEU A 57 -8.30 0.05 6.07
N ALA A 58 -8.99 -0.09 7.21
CA ALA A 58 -10.29 -0.74 7.26
C ALA A 58 -11.33 -0.05 6.36
N VAL A 59 -11.41 1.28 6.40
CA VAL A 59 -12.29 2.06 5.51
C VAL A 59 -11.98 1.79 4.03
N ARG A 60 -10.69 1.64 3.68
CA ARG A 60 -10.29 1.36 2.32
C ARG A 60 -10.66 -0.06 1.89
N GLU A 61 -10.42 -1.08 2.72
CA GLU A 61 -10.83 -2.45 2.41
C GLU A 61 -12.34 -2.56 2.16
N VAL A 62 -13.14 -1.88 2.98
CA VAL A 62 -14.60 -1.81 2.80
C VAL A 62 -14.94 -1.13 1.47
N ARG A 63 -14.30 -0.01 1.13
CA ARG A 63 -14.50 0.66 -0.16
C ARG A 63 -14.16 -0.24 -1.35
N GLU A 64 -13.04 -0.96 -1.31
CA GLU A 64 -12.63 -1.86 -2.39
C GLU A 64 -13.64 -3.00 -2.58
N LYS A 65 -14.15 -3.58 -1.47
CA LYS A 65 -15.23 -4.57 -1.51
C LYS A 65 -16.51 -3.99 -2.11
N ILE A 66 -16.95 -2.81 -1.68
CA ILE A 66 -18.17 -2.16 -2.21
C ILE A 66 -18.03 -1.87 -3.71
N THR A 67 -16.88 -1.36 -4.15
CA THR A 67 -16.62 -1.10 -5.59
C THR A 67 -16.62 -2.40 -6.39
N PHE A 68 -16.04 -3.48 -5.84
CA PHE A 68 -16.11 -4.81 -6.44
C PHE A 68 -17.58 -5.23 -6.60
N PHE A 69 -18.37 -5.23 -5.52
CA PHE A 69 -19.80 -5.59 -5.59
C PHE A 69 -20.58 -4.78 -6.63
N LYS A 70 -20.40 -3.45 -6.69
CA LYS A 70 -21.07 -2.61 -7.69
C LYS A 70 -20.70 -2.96 -9.14
N LYS A 71 -19.46 -3.40 -9.38
CA LYS A 71 -18.97 -3.79 -10.70
C LYS A 71 -19.55 -5.13 -11.17
N PHE A 72 -19.94 -6.00 -10.24
CA PHE A 72 -20.51 -7.32 -10.52
C PHE A 72 -22.03 -7.41 -10.29
N SER A 73 -22.70 -6.32 -9.90
CA SER A 73 -24.15 -6.29 -9.66
C SER A 73 -24.99 -5.67 -10.78
N HIS A 74 -24.41 -5.41 -11.95
CA HIS A 74 -25.19 -5.05 -13.14
C HIS A 74 -25.23 -6.28 -14.08
N PRO A 75 -26.42 -6.89 -14.29
CA PRO A 75 -26.61 -7.94 -15.28
C PRO A 75 -26.44 -7.44 -16.71
#